data_AF-A0A963EN10-F1
#
_entry.id   AF-A0A963EN10-F1
#
_cell.length_a   1.000
_cell.length_b   1.000
_cell.length_c   1.000
_cell.angle_alpha   90.00
_cell.angle_beta   90.00
_cell.angle_gamma   90.00
#
_symmetry.space_group_name_H-M   'P 1'
#
loop_
_entity.id
_entity.type
_entity.pdbx_description
1 polymer ?
#
loop_
_entity_poly.entity_id
_entity_poly.type
_entity_poly.pdbx_seq_one_letter_code
_entity_poly.pdbx_strand_id
1 'polypeptide(L)'
;MNKSPVTASRATVGSKLRLTLLLLVAGVVLSGCFFGTAYRFNERTGTVPWWCQGAPDLNIDACLSLSANLDVAVAFAQQYWTVADLPAGASAYGATNLGGYAYLLPGSGNFNPMVPNLLIYEPDNASDSRLVAIGWLVASASGAPEGFPGDRDQWTFTGLNDNWILGAWVIRGYEYHPDVFASTTHPCLVDGVTLASTADACFQASHTQPLEVLVTNDDGYDAPGIDALVEALVDDPNDPADGFVAGITVQVVAPLTQQSGQGDNLTPGGAPAASTGLATASGFPVLAAVHGTPGDSAIWALDTLNLSPGIVLSGINSGQNLANIGSRFSGTVGAARTALRRAASAAIAVSADLNEPDWPVSADATVALLEQWRLGEAGMPMMELPNINIPTCAPGTSLRGTLVTPVGVDLMGRGYADPADCSSVKPVGDIFDDLDAFQNGFISIADMGKNKPPNYP
;
A
#
# COMPACT_ATOMS: atom_id res chain seq x y z
N MET A 1 -4.75 -6.21 -49.98
CA MET A 1 -3.30 -6.47 -50.04
C MET A 1 -2.64 -5.28 -49.38
N ASN A 2 -1.98 -5.29 -48.22
CA ASN A 2 -1.59 -6.29 -47.22
C ASN A 2 -1.87 -5.65 -45.85
N LYS A 3 -2.44 -6.41 -44.91
CA LYS A 3 -2.35 -6.08 -43.47
C LYS A 3 -0.99 -6.59 -42.99
N SER A 4 -0.19 -5.73 -42.37
CA SER A 4 0.94 -6.14 -41.54
C SER A 4 0.52 -6.03 -40.07
N PRO A 5 0.79 -7.04 -39.23
CA PRO A 5 0.49 -7.01 -37.80
C PRO A 5 1.60 -6.25 -37.07
N VAL A 6 1.25 -5.27 -36.24
CA VAL A 6 2.18 -4.66 -35.29
C VAL A 6 2.11 -5.49 -34.02
N THR A 7 2.98 -6.51 -33.95
CA THR A 7 3.37 -7.12 -32.67
C THR A 7 4.31 -6.15 -31.97
N ALA A 8 3.78 -5.35 -31.03
CA ALA A 8 4.60 -4.59 -30.11
C ALA A 8 5.11 -5.51 -29.00
N SER A 9 6.43 -5.60 -28.90
CA SER A 9 7.18 -6.42 -27.94
C SER A 9 6.98 -5.91 -26.50
N ARG A 10 6.17 -6.62 -25.70
CA ARG A 10 6.25 -6.63 -24.22
C ARG A 10 7.60 -7.21 -23.81
N ALA A 11 8.65 -6.40 -23.72
CA ALA A 11 9.89 -6.70 -23.00
C ALA A 11 10.85 -5.52 -23.12
N THR A 12 10.94 -4.67 -22.08
CA THR A 12 12.18 -4.11 -21.48
C THR A 12 11.84 -2.98 -20.50
N VAL A 13 11.23 -3.32 -19.37
CA VAL A 13 11.38 -2.54 -18.13
C VAL A 13 11.92 -3.52 -17.10
N GLY A 14 13.23 -3.76 -17.16
CA GLY A 14 13.82 -4.86 -16.42
C GLY A 14 15.31 -4.96 -16.65
N SER A 15 16.07 -4.03 -16.10
CA SER A 15 17.45 -4.35 -15.73
C SER A 15 17.95 -3.42 -14.63
N LYS A 16 18.27 -4.04 -13.49
CA LYS A 16 19.08 -3.55 -12.37
C LYS A 16 18.38 -2.72 -11.29
N LEU A 17 17.53 -3.36 -10.49
CA LEU A 17 17.46 -3.04 -9.06
C LEU A 17 18.03 -4.24 -8.28
N ARG A 18 18.96 -3.94 -7.36
CA ARG A 18 19.76 -4.92 -6.62
C ARG A 18 18.89 -5.62 -5.58
N LEU A 19 18.49 -6.87 -5.85
CA LEU A 19 17.79 -7.73 -4.90
C LEU A 19 18.79 -8.74 -4.33
N THR A 20 19.41 -8.42 -3.19
CA THR A 20 20.31 -9.34 -2.44
C THR A 20 19.65 -9.73 -1.10
N LEU A 21 18.33 -9.99 -1.10
CA LEU A 21 17.55 -10.00 0.14
C LEU A 21 16.87 -11.34 0.51
N LEU A 22 17.07 -12.45 -0.20
CA LEU A 22 16.29 -13.65 0.11
C LEU A 22 17.11 -14.83 0.67
N LEU A 23 18.43 -14.87 0.49
CA LEU A 23 19.25 -15.98 1.00
C LEU A 23 19.64 -15.94 2.48
N LEU A 24 19.24 -14.93 3.26
CA LEU A 24 19.50 -14.89 4.71
C LEU A 24 18.26 -15.14 5.58
N VAL A 25 17.11 -15.48 4.99
CA VAL A 25 15.95 -16.01 5.73
C VAL A 25 16.10 -17.52 5.99
N ALA A 26 16.86 -18.24 5.15
CA ALA A 26 17.11 -19.68 5.34
C ALA A 26 18.16 -20.01 6.43
N GLY A 27 18.89 -19.01 6.94
CA GLY A 27 19.99 -19.19 7.90
C GLY A 27 19.64 -19.00 9.37
N VAL A 28 18.46 -18.47 9.71
CA VAL A 28 18.01 -18.31 11.11
C VAL A 28 16.57 -18.80 11.22
N VAL A 29 16.45 -20.11 11.04
CA VAL A 29 15.34 -20.89 11.59
C VAL A 29 15.43 -20.75 13.12
N LEU A 30 14.40 -20.16 13.76
CA LEU A 30 14.05 -20.17 15.21
C LEU A 30 14.00 -18.83 15.98
N SER A 31 13.59 -17.69 15.42
CA SER A 31 13.23 -16.55 16.29
C SER A 31 12.18 -15.60 15.73
N GLY A 32 11.06 -15.49 16.47
CA GLY A 32 10.27 -14.26 16.60
C GLY A 32 9.08 -14.13 15.65
N CYS A 33 7.88 -14.12 16.25
CA CYS A 33 6.59 -14.04 15.60
C CYS A 33 6.45 -12.91 14.56
N PHE A 34 5.81 -13.28 13.46
CA PHE A 34 5.45 -12.42 12.34
C PHE A 34 4.24 -11.57 12.73
N PHE A 35 4.40 -10.25 12.86
CA PHE A 35 3.29 -9.35 13.18
C PHE A 35 3.20 -8.23 12.16
N GLY A 36 2.29 -8.41 11.21
CA GLY A 36 1.72 -7.35 10.39
C GLY A 36 0.41 -6.86 11.03
N THR A 37 0.06 -5.62 10.70
CA THR A 37 -0.91 -4.70 11.26
C THR A 37 -2.13 -5.28 11.94
N ALA A 38 -2.47 -4.52 12.94
CA ALA A 38 -3.10 -5.02 14.12
C ALA A 38 -4.37 -4.22 14.44
N TYR A 39 -4.50 -3.09 13.76
CA TYR A 39 -5.61 -2.17 13.79
C TYR A 39 -6.82 -2.68 13.00
N ARG A 40 -6.62 -3.44 11.91
CA ARG A 40 -7.68 -3.65 10.90
C ARG A 40 -8.65 -4.81 11.19
N PHE A 41 -8.46 -5.54 12.28
CA PHE A 41 -9.39 -6.60 12.71
C PHE A 41 -10.33 -6.17 13.85
N ASN A 42 -10.07 -5.06 14.53
CA ASN A 42 -10.81 -4.66 15.72
C ASN A 42 -12.28 -4.30 15.43
N GLU A 43 -12.61 -3.90 14.20
CA GLU A 43 -13.99 -3.55 13.81
C GLU A 43 -14.77 -4.71 13.15
N ARG A 44 -14.11 -5.85 12.90
CA ARG A 44 -14.76 -7.06 12.39
C ARG A 44 -15.37 -7.85 13.53
N THR A 45 -16.61 -7.54 13.92
CA THR A 45 -17.59 -8.52 14.43
C THR A 45 -17.08 -9.58 15.44
N GLY A 46 -16.17 -9.24 16.35
CA GLY A 46 -15.61 -10.19 17.33
C GLY A 46 -14.69 -11.26 16.74
N THR A 47 -13.99 -10.97 15.64
CA THR A 47 -13.03 -11.90 15.01
C THR A 47 -11.59 -11.61 15.43
N VAL A 48 -10.89 -12.69 15.83
CA VAL A 48 -9.49 -12.70 16.29
C VAL A 48 -8.54 -12.47 15.08
N PRO A 49 -7.47 -11.66 15.19
CA PRO A 49 -6.45 -11.57 14.14
C PRO A 49 -5.98 -12.97 13.73
N TRP A 50 -5.79 -13.23 12.43
CA TRP A 50 -5.50 -14.58 11.92
C TRP A 50 -4.27 -15.22 12.59
N TRP A 51 -3.25 -14.43 12.96
CA TRP A 51 -2.05 -14.88 13.67
C TRP A 51 -2.30 -15.26 15.15
N CYS A 52 -3.43 -14.81 15.70
CA CYS A 52 -3.92 -15.13 17.05
C CYS A 52 -4.96 -16.27 17.04
N GLN A 53 -5.53 -16.63 15.89
CA GLN A 53 -6.44 -17.76 15.78
C GLN A 53 -5.71 -19.07 16.11
N GLY A 54 -6.19 -19.78 17.14
CA GLY A 54 -5.58 -21.04 17.60
C GLY A 54 -4.41 -20.89 18.58
N ALA A 55 -4.16 -19.69 19.11
CA ALA A 55 -3.21 -19.48 20.20
C ALA A 55 -3.85 -19.83 21.56
N PRO A 56 -3.42 -20.91 22.25
CA PRO A 56 -4.03 -21.33 23.51
C PRO A 56 -3.69 -20.41 24.71
N ASP A 57 -2.72 -19.52 24.55
CA ASP A 57 -2.11 -18.69 25.59
C ASP A 57 -2.53 -17.20 25.53
N LEU A 58 -3.15 -16.75 24.43
CA LEU A 58 -3.64 -15.38 24.27
C LEU A 58 -5.16 -15.35 24.16
N ASN A 59 -5.80 -14.53 25.00
CA ASN A 59 -7.21 -14.19 24.80
C ASN A 59 -7.36 -13.06 23.76
N ILE A 60 -8.60 -12.84 23.29
CA ILE A 60 -8.90 -11.82 22.28
C ILE A 60 -8.41 -10.43 22.67
N ASP A 61 -8.61 -10.01 23.93
CA ASP A 61 -8.21 -8.69 24.42
C ASP A 61 -6.67 -8.53 24.43
N ALA A 62 -5.94 -9.59 24.79
CA ALA A 62 -4.49 -9.63 24.74
C ALA A 62 -3.97 -9.52 23.30
N CYS A 63 -4.63 -10.19 22.34
CA CYS A 63 -4.28 -10.09 20.94
C CYS A 63 -4.54 -8.69 20.36
N LEU A 64 -5.68 -8.08 20.68
CA LEU A 64 -6.01 -6.72 20.26
C LEU A 64 -5.07 -5.66 20.89
N SER A 65 -4.64 -5.88 22.13
CA SER A 65 -3.68 -5.00 22.82
C SER A 65 -2.26 -5.13 22.24
N LEU A 66 -1.77 -6.35 22.06
CA LEU A 66 -0.49 -6.62 21.37
C LEU A 66 -0.50 -6.00 19.98
N SER A 67 -1.61 -6.19 19.29
CA SER A 67 -1.90 -5.53 18.02
C SER A 67 -1.62 -4.02 18.11
N ALA A 68 -2.41 -3.30 18.91
CA ALA A 68 -2.40 -1.85 18.94
C ALA A 68 -1.02 -1.28 19.32
N ASN A 69 -0.30 -1.96 20.22
CA ASN A 69 1.04 -1.55 20.61
C ASN A 69 2.04 -1.63 19.45
N LEU A 70 1.95 -2.67 18.63
CA LEU A 70 2.84 -2.82 17.48
C LEU A 70 2.54 -1.80 16.38
N ASP A 71 1.27 -1.48 16.12
CA ASP A 71 0.93 -0.43 15.15
C ASP A 71 1.54 0.92 15.55
N VAL A 72 1.48 1.25 16.85
CA VAL A 72 2.11 2.46 17.38
C VAL A 72 3.63 2.41 17.24
N ALA A 73 4.25 1.25 17.50
CA ALA A 73 5.68 1.03 17.34
C ALA A 73 6.15 1.17 15.89
N VAL A 74 5.39 0.62 14.93
CA VAL A 74 5.65 0.76 13.49
C VAL A 74 5.49 2.22 13.07
N ALA A 75 4.40 2.88 13.48
CA ALA A 75 4.17 4.28 13.17
C ALA A 75 5.23 5.22 13.77
N PHE A 76 5.78 4.88 14.93
CA PHE A 76 6.93 5.56 15.50
C PHE A 76 8.17 5.37 14.63
N ALA A 77 8.49 4.13 14.26
CA ALA A 77 9.70 3.81 13.49
C ALA A 77 9.66 4.37 12.05
N GLN A 78 8.48 4.49 11.45
CA GLN A 78 8.26 5.10 10.13
C GLN A 78 8.67 6.58 10.07
N GLN A 79 8.80 7.27 11.20
CA GLN A 79 9.37 8.62 11.24
C GLN A 79 10.85 8.63 10.84
N TYR A 80 11.50 7.46 10.86
CA TYR A 80 12.91 7.23 10.55
C TYR A 80 13.02 6.27 9.36
N TRP A 81 12.30 6.56 8.29
CA TRP A 81 12.10 5.64 7.16
C TRP A 81 13.41 5.19 6.50
N THR A 82 14.36 6.11 6.37
CA THR A 82 15.71 5.85 5.86
C THR A 82 16.77 6.08 6.93
N VAL A 83 17.99 5.57 6.69
CA VAL A 83 19.15 5.86 7.56
C VAL A 83 19.40 7.37 7.68
N ALA A 84 19.11 8.16 6.64
CA ALA A 84 19.23 9.62 6.68
C ALA A 84 18.25 10.31 7.63
N ASP A 85 17.11 9.67 7.92
CA ASP A 85 16.07 10.23 8.79
C ASP A 85 16.39 10.01 10.28
N LEU A 86 17.38 9.17 10.60
CA LEU A 86 17.75 8.82 11.97
C LEU A 86 18.04 10.06 12.83
N PRO A 87 17.57 10.09 14.09
CA PRO A 87 17.75 11.24 14.95
C PRO A 87 19.21 11.39 15.35
N ALA A 88 19.61 12.63 15.65
CA ALA A 88 20.94 12.91 16.18
C ALA A 88 21.21 12.09 17.45
N GLY A 89 22.34 11.37 17.46
CA GLY A 89 22.71 10.47 18.55
C GLY A 89 22.28 9.01 18.36
N ALA A 90 21.59 8.67 17.26
CA ALA A 90 21.46 7.28 16.85
C ALA A 90 22.84 6.67 16.54
N SER A 91 23.04 5.40 16.91
CA SER A 91 24.34 4.74 16.78
C SER A 91 24.20 3.34 16.19
N ALA A 92 25.12 2.96 15.33
CA ALA A 92 25.14 1.63 14.74
C ALA A 92 25.29 0.57 15.84
N TYR A 93 24.47 -0.47 15.77
CA TYR A 93 24.48 -1.61 16.67
C TYR A 93 25.11 -2.81 15.97
N GLY A 94 26.26 -3.25 16.48
CA GLY A 94 27.17 -4.20 15.81
C GLY A 94 26.72 -5.67 15.75
N ALA A 95 25.42 -5.96 15.83
CA ALA A 95 24.91 -7.32 15.69
C ALA A 95 24.73 -7.68 14.20
N THR A 96 25.68 -8.44 13.65
CA THR A 96 25.73 -8.87 12.24
C THR A 96 24.69 -9.92 11.86
N ASN A 97 23.90 -10.42 12.81
CA ASN A 97 23.01 -11.59 12.63
C ASN A 97 21.52 -11.21 12.57
N LEU A 98 21.18 -9.93 12.48
CA LEU A 98 19.80 -9.44 12.42
C LEU A 98 19.26 -9.27 10.99
N GLY A 99 20.00 -9.72 9.96
CA GLY A 99 19.56 -9.62 8.56
C GLY A 99 19.58 -8.22 7.95
N GLY A 100 20.13 -7.22 8.64
CA GLY A 100 20.23 -5.82 8.21
C GLY A 100 21.19 -4.99 9.06
N TYR A 101 21.34 -3.70 8.75
CA TYR A 101 22.13 -2.75 9.55
C TYR A 101 21.27 -2.15 10.65
N ALA A 102 21.60 -2.49 11.90
CA ALA A 102 20.85 -2.06 13.05
C ALA A 102 21.38 -0.75 13.63
N TYR A 103 20.47 0.11 14.09
CA TYR A 103 20.75 1.38 14.75
C TYR A 103 19.97 1.48 16.05
N LEU A 104 20.66 1.85 17.13
CA LEU A 104 20.06 2.16 18.42
C LEU A 104 19.69 3.63 18.47
N LEU A 105 18.46 3.89 18.92
CA LEU A 105 17.97 5.24 19.19
C LEU A 105 18.50 5.76 20.53
N PRO A 106 18.77 7.07 20.64
CA PRO A 106 19.32 7.68 21.86
C PRO A 106 18.34 7.61 23.04
N GLY A 107 18.89 7.52 24.25
CA GLY A 107 18.09 7.57 25.50
C GLY A 107 17.32 6.29 25.84
N SER A 108 17.67 5.17 25.22
CA SER A 108 17.01 3.88 25.40
C SER A 108 17.56 3.08 26.58
N GLY A 109 16.68 2.34 27.28
CA GLY A 109 17.09 1.49 28.41
C GLY A 109 15.98 0.64 29.04
N ASN A 110 14.72 1.07 28.99
CA ASN A 110 13.57 0.30 29.46
C ASN A 110 12.73 -0.21 28.28
N PHE A 111 12.14 -1.40 28.44
CA PHE A 111 11.18 -1.93 27.49
C PHE A 111 9.93 -1.04 27.42
N ASN A 112 9.56 -0.59 26.23
CA ASN A 112 8.29 0.07 25.95
C ASN A 112 7.72 -0.53 24.66
N PRO A 113 6.64 -1.31 24.72
CA PRO A 113 6.11 -2.04 23.57
C PRO A 113 5.63 -1.14 22.42
N MET A 114 5.39 0.16 22.68
CA MET A 114 4.98 1.14 21.68
C MET A 114 6.15 1.94 21.09
N VAL A 115 7.35 1.83 21.65
CA VAL A 115 8.52 2.64 21.25
C VAL A 115 9.73 1.72 21.07
N PRO A 116 9.99 1.23 19.83
CA PRO A 116 11.19 0.45 19.55
C PRO A 116 12.41 1.32 19.71
N ASN A 117 13.48 0.75 20.26
CA ASN A 117 14.76 1.44 20.44
C ASN A 117 15.86 0.92 19.51
N LEU A 118 15.55 -0.13 18.74
CA LEU A 118 16.40 -0.71 17.72
C LEU A 118 15.67 -0.62 16.38
N LEU A 119 16.27 0.02 15.40
CA LEU A 119 15.77 0.11 14.03
C LEU A 119 16.72 -0.66 13.12
N ILE A 120 16.19 -1.49 12.23
CA ILE A 120 17.00 -2.34 11.36
C ILE A 120 16.70 -1.95 9.92
N TYR A 121 17.75 -1.58 9.20
CA TYR A 121 17.70 -1.11 7.81
C TYR A 121 18.30 -2.14 6.85
N GLU A 122 18.10 -1.90 5.57
CA GLU A 122 18.67 -2.71 4.50
C GLU A 122 20.20 -2.92 4.67
N PRO A 123 20.71 -4.09 4.24
CA PRO A 123 22.07 -4.54 4.51
C PRO A 123 23.14 -3.83 3.65
N ASP A 124 22.84 -2.71 3.02
CA ASP A 124 23.80 -1.89 2.26
C ASP A 124 24.25 -0.62 2.99
N ASN A 125 23.57 -0.24 4.09
CA ASN A 125 23.93 0.88 4.98
C ASN A 125 24.14 2.23 4.28
N ALA A 126 23.49 2.44 3.14
CA ALA A 126 23.46 3.70 2.45
C ALA A 126 22.52 4.68 3.18
N SER A 127 22.67 5.98 2.91
CA SER A 127 21.81 7.01 3.52
C SER A 127 20.32 6.81 3.18
N ASP A 128 20.04 6.20 2.02
CA ASP A 128 18.71 5.88 1.50
C ASP A 128 18.24 4.45 1.83
N SER A 129 19.05 3.65 2.53
CA SER A 129 18.66 2.31 3.00
C SER A 129 17.41 2.40 3.86
N ARG A 130 16.43 1.55 3.56
CA ARG A 130 15.09 1.64 4.14
C ARG A 130 14.93 0.76 5.38
N LEU A 131 14.03 1.16 6.27
CA LEU A 131 13.64 0.39 7.45
C LEU A 131 13.01 -0.95 7.03
N VAL A 132 13.51 -2.06 7.59
CA VAL A 132 13.04 -3.43 7.31
C VAL A 132 12.54 -4.15 8.57
N ALA A 133 13.00 -3.74 9.75
CA ALA A 133 12.52 -4.30 11.02
C ALA A 133 12.71 -3.32 12.17
N ILE A 134 11.98 -3.55 13.25
CA ILE A 134 12.10 -2.84 14.52
C ILE A 134 12.44 -3.82 15.63
N GLY A 135 12.92 -3.32 16.75
CA GLY A 135 13.18 -4.16 17.90
C GLY A 135 13.37 -3.38 19.19
N TRP A 136 13.47 -4.16 20.25
CA TRP A 136 13.71 -3.71 21.60
C TRP A 136 14.96 -4.38 22.15
N LEU A 137 16.00 -3.60 22.34
CA LEU A 137 17.20 -3.98 23.07
C LEU A 137 17.05 -3.55 24.52
N VAL A 138 17.10 -4.49 25.46
CA VAL A 138 16.92 -4.22 26.89
C VAL A 138 18.04 -4.88 27.68
N ALA A 139 18.71 -4.12 28.54
CA ALA A 139 19.71 -4.66 29.45
C ALA A 139 18.99 -5.32 30.65
N SER A 140 19.21 -6.62 30.87
CA SER A 140 18.63 -7.33 32.01
C SER A 140 19.49 -8.51 32.46
N ALA A 141 20.03 -8.39 33.68
CA ALA A 141 20.81 -9.44 34.34
C ALA A 141 19.94 -10.54 34.97
N SER A 142 18.63 -10.31 35.16
CA SER A 142 17.68 -11.24 35.79
C SER A 142 16.97 -12.17 34.81
N GLY A 143 17.32 -12.13 33.52
CA GLY A 143 16.68 -12.88 32.44
C GLY A 143 15.93 -11.99 31.46
N ALA A 144 15.23 -12.59 30.50
CA ALA A 144 14.42 -11.87 29.53
C ALA A 144 13.43 -10.93 30.24
N PRO A 145 13.26 -9.68 29.78
CA PRO A 145 12.19 -8.81 30.27
C PRO A 145 10.82 -9.44 30.05
N GLU A 146 9.85 -9.07 30.88
CA GLU A 146 8.44 -9.29 30.55
C GLU A 146 8.10 -8.42 29.35
N GLY A 147 7.59 -9.01 28.27
CA GLY A 147 7.33 -8.31 27.01
C GLY A 147 5.85 -8.03 26.80
N PHE A 148 5.33 -8.36 25.62
CA PHE A 148 3.90 -8.26 25.32
C PHE A 148 3.11 -9.33 26.08
N PRO A 149 1.77 -9.20 26.21
CA PRO A 149 0.97 -10.23 26.88
C PRO A 149 1.19 -11.62 26.25
N GLY A 150 1.34 -12.67 27.09
CA GLY A 150 1.44 -14.10 26.71
C GLY A 150 2.86 -14.65 26.55
N ASP A 151 2.99 -15.94 26.20
CA ASP A 151 4.27 -16.67 26.17
C ASP A 151 4.98 -16.60 24.80
N ARG A 152 4.57 -15.65 23.93
CA ARG A 152 5.05 -15.57 22.54
C ARG A 152 6.24 -14.64 22.31
N ASP A 153 6.69 -13.94 23.35
CA ASP A 153 7.89 -13.12 23.28
C ASP A 153 9.14 -13.98 23.21
N GLN A 154 9.72 -14.11 22.02
CA GLN A 154 11.00 -14.80 21.85
C GLN A 154 12.15 -13.83 22.04
N TRP A 155 12.39 -13.47 23.30
CA TRP A 155 13.57 -12.72 23.69
C TRP A 155 14.84 -13.53 23.41
N THR A 156 15.75 -12.93 22.65
CA THR A 156 17.05 -13.52 22.33
C THR A 156 18.14 -12.84 23.14
N PHE A 157 18.89 -13.64 23.90
CA PHE A 157 20.06 -13.13 24.60
C PHE A 157 21.20 -12.86 23.61
N THR A 158 21.73 -11.64 23.64
CA THR A 158 22.75 -11.20 22.68
C THR A 158 24.17 -11.63 23.05
N GLY A 159 24.39 -12.04 24.31
CA GLY A 159 25.74 -12.30 24.83
C GLY A 159 26.59 -11.04 25.07
N LEU A 160 26.05 -9.84 24.82
CA LEU A 160 26.76 -8.57 24.96
C LEU A 160 26.07 -7.69 26.01
N ASN A 161 26.80 -7.34 27.07
CA ASN A 161 26.35 -6.44 28.16
C ASN A 161 24.99 -6.82 28.78
N ASP A 162 24.75 -8.12 28.96
CA ASP A 162 23.48 -8.67 29.47
C ASP A 162 22.22 -8.19 28.72
N ASN A 163 22.37 -7.88 27.43
CA ASN A 163 21.24 -7.42 26.63
C ASN A 163 20.42 -8.56 26.06
N TRP A 164 19.11 -8.34 26.06
CA TRP A 164 18.10 -9.13 25.39
C TRP A 164 17.50 -8.34 24.24
N ILE A 165 17.25 -9.01 23.13
CA ILE A 165 16.58 -8.44 21.96
C ILE A 165 15.23 -9.13 21.78
N LEU A 166 14.19 -8.32 21.63
CA LEU A 166 12.93 -8.72 21.02
C LEU A 166 12.86 -8.06 19.65
N GLY A 167 12.86 -8.86 18.59
CA GLY A 167 12.70 -8.36 17.21
C GLY A 167 11.25 -8.45 16.76
N ALA A 168 10.78 -7.44 16.04
CA ALA A 168 9.55 -7.48 15.27
C ALA A 168 9.87 -7.05 13.83
N TRP A 169 9.72 -7.99 12.90
CA TRP A 169 9.87 -7.69 11.48
C TRP A 169 8.74 -6.75 11.07
N VAL A 170 9.09 -5.64 10.42
CA VAL A 170 8.10 -4.79 9.77
C VAL A 170 7.72 -5.53 8.50
N ILE A 171 6.70 -6.37 8.61
CA ILE A 171 6.24 -7.20 7.49
C ILE A 171 5.65 -6.26 6.45
N ARG A 172 6.41 -6.06 5.36
CA ARG A 172 5.92 -5.42 4.14
C ARG A 172 4.68 -6.13 3.64
N GLY A 173 3.67 -5.41 3.13
CA GLY A 173 2.65 -5.75 2.11
C GLY A 173 1.89 -7.09 2.11
N TYR A 174 2.33 -8.11 2.81
CA TYR A 174 1.86 -9.50 2.69
C TYR A 174 0.75 -9.84 3.70
N GLU A 175 0.24 -8.84 4.43
CA GLU A 175 -0.90 -8.98 5.35
C GLU A 175 -2.15 -9.59 4.72
N TYR A 176 -2.27 -9.51 3.40
CA TYR A 176 -3.43 -10.00 2.66
C TYR A 176 -3.25 -11.44 2.14
N HIS A 177 -2.06 -12.03 2.32
CA HIS A 177 -1.75 -13.41 1.92
C HIS A 177 -1.09 -14.18 3.09
N PRO A 178 -1.86 -14.49 4.16
CA PRO A 178 -1.33 -15.23 5.33
C PRO A 178 -0.81 -16.63 4.97
N ASP A 179 -1.26 -17.19 3.84
CA ASP A 179 -0.78 -18.44 3.24
C ASP A 179 0.67 -18.36 2.74
N VAL A 180 1.12 -17.19 2.28
CA VAL A 180 2.50 -16.97 1.81
C VAL A 180 3.52 -17.18 2.93
N PHE A 181 3.21 -16.75 4.16
CA PHE A 181 4.10 -16.92 5.31
C PHE A 181 3.81 -18.12 6.20
N ALA A 182 2.63 -18.73 6.08
CA ALA A 182 2.36 -20.01 6.73
C ALA A 182 3.26 -21.14 6.16
N SER A 183 3.87 -20.91 4.99
CA SER A 183 4.73 -21.86 4.30
C SER A 183 6.18 -21.36 4.22
N THR A 184 7.11 -22.08 4.86
CA THR A 184 8.56 -21.87 4.73
C THR A 184 9.10 -22.20 3.33
N THR A 185 8.22 -22.68 2.42
CA THR A 185 8.54 -23.10 1.06
C THR A 185 7.67 -22.40 0.02
N HIS A 186 7.05 -21.25 0.34
CA HIS A 186 6.19 -20.56 -0.61
C HIS A 186 7.00 -20.12 -1.85
N PRO A 187 6.54 -20.38 -3.10
CA PRO A 187 7.33 -20.10 -4.30
C PRO A 187 7.70 -18.62 -4.51
N CYS A 188 6.94 -17.69 -3.92
CA CYS A 188 7.29 -16.26 -3.93
C CYS A 188 8.44 -15.89 -2.97
N LEU A 189 8.82 -16.79 -2.06
CA LEU A 189 9.90 -16.59 -1.09
C LEU A 189 11.22 -17.23 -1.54
N VAL A 190 11.39 -17.48 -2.85
CA VAL A 190 12.62 -18.01 -3.45
C VAL A 190 13.43 -16.86 -4.07
N ASP A 191 14.74 -16.89 -3.89
CA ASP A 191 15.65 -15.84 -4.39
C ASP A 191 15.59 -15.74 -5.93
N GLY A 192 15.48 -14.51 -6.46
CA GLY A 192 15.50 -14.24 -7.90
C GLY A 192 14.22 -14.56 -8.68
N VAL A 193 13.08 -14.74 -8.00
CA VAL A 193 11.78 -14.88 -8.67
C VAL A 193 11.46 -13.59 -9.43
N THR A 194 11.27 -13.73 -10.74
CA THR A 194 10.73 -12.70 -11.61
C THR A 194 9.39 -13.21 -12.12
N LEU A 195 8.36 -12.39 -11.97
CA LEU A 195 7.04 -12.71 -12.51
C LEU A 195 7.03 -12.31 -13.98
N ALA A 196 7.33 -13.28 -14.82
CA ALA A 196 7.31 -13.16 -16.27
C ALA A 196 5.96 -13.62 -16.85
N SER A 197 5.22 -14.45 -16.12
CA SER A 197 3.96 -15.01 -16.58
C SER A 197 3.02 -15.42 -15.45
N THR A 198 1.74 -15.54 -15.77
CA THR A 198 0.73 -16.05 -14.84
C THR A 198 0.89 -17.54 -14.58
N ALA A 199 1.68 -18.26 -15.38
CA ALA A 199 2.04 -19.65 -15.13
C ALA A 199 3.15 -19.81 -14.08
N ASP A 200 3.76 -18.71 -13.60
CA ASP A 200 4.85 -18.76 -12.65
C ASP A 200 4.36 -19.30 -11.31
N ALA A 201 5.19 -20.12 -10.66
CA ALA A 201 4.82 -20.81 -9.42
C ALA A 201 4.49 -19.82 -8.28
N CYS A 202 5.12 -18.64 -8.26
CA CYS A 202 4.78 -17.58 -7.32
C CYS A 202 3.38 -17.03 -7.61
N PHE A 203 3.08 -16.68 -8.86
CA PHE A 203 1.76 -16.20 -9.28
C PHE A 203 0.65 -17.18 -8.90
N GLN A 204 0.79 -18.45 -9.29
CA GLN A 204 -0.20 -19.49 -9.01
C GLN A 204 -0.40 -19.74 -7.52
N ALA A 205 0.63 -19.55 -6.70
CA ALA A 205 0.55 -19.74 -5.25
C ALA A 205 -0.01 -18.52 -4.50
N SER A 206 0.20 -17.28 -4.99
CA SER A 206 -0.38 -16.07 -4.41
C SER A 206 -1.82 -15.81 -4.86
N HIS A 207 -2.24 -16.36 -6.00
CA HIS A 207 -3.55 -16.12 -6.60
C HIS A 207 -4.58 -17.21 -6.26
N THR A 208 -4.48 -17.79 -5.06
CA THR A 208 -5.33 -18.93 -4.63
C THR A 208 -6.68 -18.51 -4.07
N GLN A 209 -6.84 -17.24 -3.67
CA GLN A 209 -8.08 -16.67 -3.16
C GLN A 209 -8.66 -15.66 -4.15
N PRO A 210 -10.00 -15.65 -4.34
CA PRO A 210 -10.66 -14.57 -5.06
C PRO A 210 -10.42 -13.22 -4.38
N LEU A 211 -10.17 -12.17 -5.18
CA LEU A 211 -10.03 -10.80 -4.70
C LEU A 211 -11.28 -10.00 -5.05
N GLU A 212 -12.06 -9.60 -4.05
CA GLU A 212 -13.16 -8.67 -4.25
C GLU A 212 -12.63 -7.22 -4.31
N VAL A 213 -12.85 -6.55 -5.43
CA VAL A 213 -12.45 -5.16 -5.67
C VAL A 213 -13.70 -4.29 -5.73
N LEU A 214 -13.80 -3.34 -4.81
CA LEU A 214 -14.81 -2.28 -4.90
C LEU A 214 -14.23 -1.11 -5.70
N VAL A 215 -14.92 -0.70 -6.75
CA VAL A 215 -14.56 0.46 -7.58
C VAL A 215 -15.55 1.60 -7.34
N THR A 216 -15.02 2.79 -7.10
CA THR A 216 -15.75 4.05 -6.92
C THR A 216 -14.97 5.19 -7.59
N ASN A 217 -15.52 6.40 -7.66
CA ASN A 217 -14.80 7.62 -8.06
C ASN A 217 -15.51 8.87 -7.49
N ASP A 218 -15.08 10.05 -7.91
CA ASP A 218 -15.87 11.29 -7.78
C ASP A 218 -16.47 11.82 -9.09
N ASP A 219 -16.04 11.32 -10.26
CA ASP A 219 -16.55 11.77 -11.56
C ASP A 219 -17.98 11.30 -11.91
N GLY A 220 -18.47 10.25 -11.23
CA GLY A 220 -19.77 9.63 -11.48
C GLY A 220 -19.66 8.24 -12.13
N TYR A 221 -20.72 7.44 -11.99
CA TYR A 221 -20.74 6.02 -12.40
C TYR A 221 -20.51 5.76 -13.90
N ASP A 222 -20.82 6.73 -14.76
CA ASP A 222 -20.72 6.65 -16.23
C ASP A 222 -19.52 7.46 -16.78
N ALA A 223 -18.60 7.89 -15.92
CA ALA A 223 -17.43 8.63 -16.34
C ALA A 223 -16.40 7.74 -17.08
N PRO A 224 -15.66 8.28 -18.07
CA PRO A 224 -14.69 7.50 -18.84
C PRO A 224 -13.60 6.82 -18.01
N GLY A 225 -13.14 7.47 -16.93
CA GLY A 225 -12.04 6.94 -16.12
C GLY A 225 -12.41 5.78 -15.20
N ILE A 226 -13.64 5.75 -14.65
CA ILE A 226 -14.13 4.58 -13.91
C ILE A 226 -14.46 3.43 -14.87
N ASP A 227 -14.98 3.74 -16.05
CA ASP A 227 -15.26 2.74 -17.09
C ASP A 227 -13.98 2.04 -17.53
N ALA A 228 -12.92 2.80 -17.85
CA ALA A 228 -11.62 2.24 -18.24
C ALA A 228 -10.97 1.40 -17.12
N LEU A 229 -11.10 1.82 -15.86
CA LEU A 229 -10.62 1.04 -14.72
C LEU A 229 -11.37 -0.29 -14.59
N VAL A 230 -12.70 -0.25 -14.73
CA VAL A 230 -13.52 -1.46 -14.67
C VAL A 230 -13.20 -2.39 -15.83
N GLU A 231 -13.10 -1.89 -17.06
CA GLU A 231 -12.71 -2.70 -18.22
C GLU A 231 -11.35 -3.38 -18.01
N ALA A 232 -10.37 -2.69 -17.42
CA ALA A 232 -9.05 -3.25 -17.15
C ALA A 232 -9.00 -4.25 -15.99
N LEU A 233 -10.05 -4.36 -15.16
CA LEU A 233 -10.14 -5.29 -14.03
C LEU A 233 -11.04 -6.50 -14.31
N VAL A 234 -11.79 -6.46 -15.41
CA VAL A 234 -12.70 -7.53 -15.81
C VAL A 234 -11.95 -8.48 -16.74
N ASP A 235 -11.74 -9.70 -16.26
CA ASP A 235 -11.16 -10.83 -17.00
C ASP A 235 -11.86 -11.01 -18.36
N ASP A 236 -11.14 -10.81 -19.46
CA ASP A 236 -11.46 -11.31 -20.79
C ASP A 236 -10.90 -12.74 -20.94
N PRO A 237 -11.74 -13.78 -20.83
CA PRO A 237 -11.31 -15.16 -20.97
C PRO A 237 -10.73 -15.50 -22.36
N ASN A 238 -10.75 -14.57 -23.31
CA ASN A 238 -10.18 -14.72 -24.64
C ASN A 238 -8.83 -14.01 -24.84
N ASP A 239 -8.35 -13.23 -23.86
CA ASP A 239 -7.04 -12.58 -23.92
C ASP A 239 -6.01 -13.32 -23.04
N PRO A 240 -5.06 -14.09 -23.63
CA PRO A 240 -4.01 -14.75 -22.87
C PRO A 240 -3.01 -13.78 -22.21
N ALA A 241 -3.08 -12.48 -22.53
CA ALA A 241 -2.32 -11.42 -21.88
C ALA A 241 -2.94 -10.94 -20.55
N ASP A 242 -4.14 -11.42 -20.23
CA ASP A 242 -5.04 -10.92 -19.17
C ASP A 242 -4.96 -11.71 -17.86
N GLY A 243 -4.04 -12.66 -17.76
CA GLY A 243 -4.01 -13.54 -16.58
C GLY A 243 -3.72 -12.82 -15.26
N PHE A 244 -3.30 -11.55 -15.26
CA PHE A 244 -3.06 -10.76 -14.04
C PHE A 244 -4.37 -10.40 -13.31
N VAL A 245 -5.52 -10.30 -13.97
CA VAL A 245 -6.80 -10.03 -13.30
C VAL A 245 -7.55 -11.31 -12.87
N ALA A 246 -6.91 -12.47 -13.01
CA ALA A 246 -7.50 -13.75 -12.66
C ALA A 246 -7.91 -13.80 -11.17
N GLY A 247 -9.16 -14.21 -10.94
CA GLY A 247 -9.76 -14.31 -9.60
C GLY A 247 -10.23 -12.98 -9.02
N ILE A 248 -10.21 -11.87 -9.78
CA ILE A 248 -10.80 -10.61 -9.35
C ILE A 248 -12.32 -10.64 -9.56
N THR A 249 -13.06 -10.18 -8.56
CA THR A 249 -14.49 -9.89 -8.67
C THR A 249 -14.72 -8.40 -8.46
N VAL A 250 -15.13 -7.71 -9.53
CA VAL A 250 -15.35 -6.26 -9.52
C VAL A 250 -16.77 -5.92 -9.07
N GLN A 251 -16.89 -4.96 -8.16
CA GLN A 251 -18.16 -4.40 -7.70
C GLN A 251 -18.10 -2.88 -7.83
N VAL A 252 -19.09 -2.27 -8.50
CA VAL A 252 -19.10 -0.81 -8.74
C VAL A 252 -20.19 -0.14 -7.91
N VAL A 253 -19.79 0.81 -7.07
CA VAL A 253 -20.67 1.73 -6.35
C VAL A 253 -20.03 3.12 -6.43
N ALA A 254 -20.72 4.06 -7.06
CA ALA A 254 -20.16 5.39 -7.34
C ALA A 254 -21.26 6.45 -7.25
N PRO A 255 -20.91 7.75 -7.22
CA PRO A 255 -21.90 8.82 -7.30
C PRO A 255 -22.74 8.74 -8.59
N LEU A 256 -24.01 9.15 -8.50
CA LEU A 256 -24.89 9.24 -9.68
C LEU A 256 -24.42 10.31 -10.67
N THR A 257 -23.77 11.36 -10.19
CA THR A 257 -23.28 12.47 -10.99
C THR A 257 -21.89 12.84 -10.53
N GLN A 258 -21.18 13.62 -11.33
CA GLN A 258 -19.94 14.30 -10.95
C GLN A 258 -20.05 15.02 -9.58
N GLN A 259 -19.04 14.83 -8.73
CA GLN A 259 -18.89 15.33 -7.37
C GLN A 259 -17.43 15.76 -7.06
N SER A 260 -16.73 16.39 -8.01
CA SER A 260 -15.35 16.88 -7.78
C SER A 260 -15.26 17.84 -6.60
N GLY A 261 -14.11 17.86 -5.91
CA GLY A 261 -13.81 18.85 -4.88
C GLY A 261 -14.45 18.59 -3.52
N GLN A 262 -15.04 17.40 -3.32
CA GLN A 262 -15.73 17.08 -2.07
C GLN A 262 -14.81 16.70 -0.91
N GLY A 263 -13.52 16.43 -1.15
CA GLY A 263 -12.62 15.96 -0.11
C GLY A 263 -13.23 14.77 0.65
N ASP A 264 -13.14 14.83 1.99
CA ASP A 264 -13.72 13.83 2.90
C ASP A 264 -15.21 14.07 3.25
N ASN A 265 -15.95 14.88 2.49
CA ASN A 265 -17.32 15.23 2.84
C ASN A 265 -18.26 14.00 2.80
N LEU A 266 -19.15 13.93 3.78
CA LEU A 266 -20.24 12.96 3.88
C LEU A 266 -21.57 13.69 4.04
N THR A 267 -22.65 13.13 3.52
CA THR A 267 -23.99 13.66 3.76
C THR A 267 -24.37 13.44 5.23
N PRO A 268 -24.73 14.50 6.00
CA PRO A 268 -25.17 14.34 7.37
C PRO A 268 -26.38 13.41 7.49
N GLY A 269 -26.25 12.35 8.29
CA GLY A 269 -27.28 11.31 8.43
C GLY A 269 -27.17 10.16 7.42
N GLY A 270 -26.13 10.15 6.58
CA GLY A 270 -25.85 9.12 5.60
C GLY A 270 -26.39 9.44 4.20
N ALA A 271 -25.98 8.63 3.22
CA ALA A 271 -26.42 8.77 1.84
C ALA A 271 -27.94 8.59 1.73
N PRO A 272 -28.68 9.54 1.13
CA PRO A 272 -30.14 9.55 1.20
C PRO A 272 -30.82 8.49 0.32
N ALA A 273 -30.22 8.15 -0.82
CA ALA A 273 -30.76 7.17 -1.78
C ALA A 273 -29.69 6.71 -2.78
N ALA A 274 -29.98 5.60 -3.48
CA ALA A 274 -29.21 5.13 -4.62
C ALA A 274 -30.15 4.70 -5.77
N SER A 275 -29.71 4.93 -7.00
CA SER A 275 -30.31 4.36 -8.21
C SER A 275 -29.69 2.99 -8.49
N THR A 276 -30.48 2.02 -8.96
CA THR A 276 -30.03 0.67 -9.31
C THR A 276 -30.37 0.33 -10.76
N GLY A 277 -29.77 -0.74 -11.30
CA GLY A 277 -30.01 -1.16 -12.70
C GLY A 277 -29.33 -0.26 -13.73
N LEU A 278 -28.30 0.47 -13.31
CA LEU A 278 -27.45 1.27 -14.17
C LEU A 278 -26.18 0.48 -14.53
N ALA A 279 -25.43 0.99 -15.49
CA ALA A 279 -24.18 0.41 -15.94
C ALA A 279 -23.16 1.51 -16.25
N THR A 280 -21.88 1.18 -16.19
CA THR A 280 -20.80 2.04 -16.71
C THR A 280 -20.97 2.26 -18.21
N ALA A 281 -20.16 3.14 -18.82
CA ALA A 281 -20.32 3.49 -20.23
C ALA A 281 -20.12 2.28 -21.19
N SER A 282 -19.24 1.33 -20.86
CA SER A 282 -19.03 0.06 -21.56
C SER A 282 -20.12 -1.00 -21.27
N GLY A 283 -21.02 -0.73 -20.32
CA GLY A 283 -22.14 -1.61 -19.97
C GLY A 283 -21.90 -2.53 -18.77
N PHE A 284 -20.83 -2.31 -17.98
CA PHE A 284 -20.62 -3.09 -16.76
C PHE A 284 -21.66 -2.74 -15.68
N PRO A 285 -22.31 -3.72 -15.02
CA PRO A 285 -23.34 -3.45 -14.03
C PRO A 285 -22.85 -2.62 -12.83
N VAL A 286 -23.60 -1.56 -12.49
CA VAL A 286 -23.38 -0.74 -11.31
C VAL A 286 -24.37 -1.16 -10.23
N LEU A 287 -23.86 -1.63 -9.07
CA LEU A 287 -24.68 -2.09 -7.96
C LEU A 287 -25.54 -0.95 -7.40
N ALA A 288 -24.94 0.24 -7.32
CA ALA A 288 -25.63 1.46 -6.94
C ALA A 288 -24.92 2.73 -7.42
N ALA A 289 -25.73 3.63 -7.99
CA ALA A 289 -25.33 5.00 -8.25
C ALA A 289 -25.92 5.90 -7.17
N VAL A 290 -25.09 6.39 -6.26
CA VAL A 290 -25.49 7.03 -5.01
C VAL A 290 -25.79 8.51 -5.21
N HIS A 291 -26.91 8.99 -4.65
CA HIS A 291 -27.28 10.41 -4.66
C HIS A 291 -26.56 11.17 -3.54
N GLY A 292 -25.23 11.18 -3.57
CA GLY A 292 -24.40 11.72 -2.50
C GLY A 292 -22.96 11.93 -2.93
N THR A 293 -22.07 12.10 -1.94
CA THR A 293 -20.65 12.30 -2.16
C THR A 293 -19.93 10.98 -2.55
N PRO A 294 -18.66 11.06 -2.97
CA PRO A 294 -17.82 9.88 -3.17
C PRO A 294 -17.65 9.07 -1.87
N GLY A 295 -17.50 9.75 -0.73
CA GLY A 295 -17.47 9.10 0.58
C GLY A 295 -18.79 8.43 0.94
N ASP A 296 -19.93 9.05 0.62
CA ASP A 296 -21.25 8.42 0.77
C ASP A 296 -21.36 7.14 -0.06
N SER A 297 -20.78 7.11 -1.26
CA SER A 297 -20.76 5.93 -2.13
C SER A 297 -19.97 4.77 -1.52
N ALA A 298 -18.79 5.07 -0.97
CA ALA A 298 -18.00 4.09 -0.22
C ALA A 298 -18.75 3.56 1.01
N ILE A 299 -19.40 4.43 1.80
CA ILE A 299 -20.21 4.01 2.96
C ILE A 299 -21.41 3.18 2.52
N TRP A 300 -22.08 3.56 1.43
CA TRP A 300 -23.24 2.82 0.95
C TRP A 300 -22.87 1.38 0.54
N ALA A 301 -21.73 1.22 -0.12
CA ALA A 301 -21.16 -0.08 -0.43
C ALA A 301 -20.88 -0.92 0.83
N LEU A 302 -20.19 -0.34 1.81
CA LEU A 302 -19.75 -1.08 3.00
C LEU A 302 -20.89 -1.35 3.99
N ASP A 303 -21.78 -0.38 4.21
CA ASP A 303 -22.80 -0.45 5.26
C ASP A 303 -24.16 -0.89 4.74
N THR A 304 -24.57 -0.38 3.57
CA THR A 304 -25.93 -0.64 3.06
C THR A 304 -25.98 -1.93 2.26
N LEU A 305 -24.99 -2.17 1.41
CA LEU A 305 -24.84 -3.43 0.69
C LEU A 305 -24.12 -4.51 1.50
N ASN A 306 -23.49 -4.16 2.63
CA ASN A 306 -22.67 -5.07 3.44
C ASN A 306 -21.53 -5.73 2.64
N LEU A 307 -20.91 -4.99 1.72
CA LEU A 307 -19.75 -5.48 0.97
C LEU A 307 -18.51 -5.56 1.87
N SER A 308 -17.67 -6.56 1.64
CA SER A 308 -16.40 -6.73 2.36
C SER A 308 -15.24 -6.83 1.37
N PRO A 309 -14.93 -5.75 0.62
CA PRO A 309 -13.89 -5.80 -0.40
C PRO A 309 -12.52 -6.03 0.22
N GLY A 310 -11.70 -6.81 -0.49
CA GLY A 310 -10.27 -6.95 -0.18
C GLY A 310 -9.51 -5.66 -0.45
N ILE A 311 -9.96 -4.87 -1.44
CA ILE A 311 -9.40 -3.56 -1.75
C ILE A 311 -10.44 -2.64 -2.40
N VAL A 312 -10.29 -1.34 -2.16
CA VAL A 312 -11.07 -0.28 -2.82
C VAL A 312 -10.19 0.48 -3.79
N LEU A 313 -10.62 0.60 -5.04
CA LEU A 313 -9.98 1.46 -6.03
C LEU A 313 -10.89 2.66 -6.28
N SER A 314 -10.39 3.85 -5.99
CA SER A 314 -11.10 5.11 -6.23
C SER A 314 -10.47 5.82 -7.43
N GLY A 315 -11.21 5.94 -8.52
CA GLY A 315 -10.74 6.55 -9.78
C GLY A 315 -11.25 5.80 -11.02
N ILE A 316 -10.59 5.96 -12.18
CA ILE A 316 -9.48 6.89 -12.44
C ILE A 316 -10.04 8.32 -12.54
N ASN A 317 -9.58 9.24 -11.69
CA ASN A 317 -10.04 10.62 -11.71
C ASN A 317 -9.58 11.36 -12.98
N SER A 318 -10.47 12.17 -13.56
CA SER A 318 -10.16 13.12 -14.64
C SER A 318 -9.41 14.35 -14.10
N GLY A 319 -8.17 14.13 -13.68
CA GLY A 319 -7.22 15.16 -13.32
C GLY A 319 -6.38 14.84 -12.09
N GLN A 320 -5.17 15.38 -12.04
CA GLN A 320 -4.24 15.03 -10.99
C GLN A 320 -4.74 15.45 -9.59
N ASN A 321 -4.39 14.64 -8.59
CA ASN A 321 -4.57 14.89 -7.16
C ASN A 321 -3.20 14.88 -6.47
N LEU A 322 -2.36 15.84 -6.83
CA LEU A 322 -0.99 15.96 -6.32
C LEU A 322 -0.92 16.89 -5.11
N ALA A 323 0.18 16.79 -4.36
CA ALA A 323 0.49 17.65 -3.24
C ALA A 323 -0.60 17.69 -2.16
N ASN A 324 -0.43 18.59 -1.20
CA ASN A 324 -1.37 18.84 -0.11
C ASN A 324 -2.80 19.21 -0.58
N ILE A 325 -2.96 19.78 -1.77
CA ILE A 325 -4.28 20.13 -2.32
C ILE A 325 -5.06 18.88 -2.74
N GLY A 326 -4.39 17.93 -3.42
CA GLY A 326 -4.97 16.63 -3.78
C GLY A 326 -5.37 15.84 -2.55
N SER A 327 -4.54 15.86 -1.50
CA SER A 327 -4.85 15.21 -0.22
C SER A 327 -6.14 15.70 0.44
N ARG A 328 -6.43 17.00 0.37
CA ARG A 328 -7.50 17.64 1.17
C ARG A 328 -8.82 17.80 0.44
N PHE A 329 -8.77 18.09 -0.86
CA PHE A 329 -9.95 18.51 -1.61
C PHE A 329 -10.41 17.46 -2.64
N SER A 330 -9.60 16.45 -2.94
CA SER A 330 -10.02 15.39 -3.87
C SER A 330 -11.12 14.51 -3.28
N GLY A 331 -12.23 14.37 -4.00
CA GLY A 331 -13.28 13.40 -3.69
C GLY A 331 -12.80 11.97 -3.96
N THR A 332 -11.99 11.76 -5.00
CA THR A 332 -11.34 10.47 -5.28
C THR A 332 -10.47 10.00 -4.11
N VAL A 333 -9.59 10.84 -3.57
CA VAL A 333 -8.79 10.51 -2.37
C VAL A 333 -9.69 10.36 -1.15
N GLY A 334 -10.71 11.22 -0.99
CA GLY A 334 -11.64 11.18 0.12
C GLY A 334 -12.50 9.92 0.17
N ALA A 335 -12.92 9.37 -0.97
CA ALA A 335 -13.65 8.11 -1.04
C ALA A 335 -12.79 6.93 -0.56
N ALA A 336 -11.56 6.82 -1.06
CA ALA A 336 -10.62 5.78 -0.65
C ALA A 336 -10.30 5.88 0.86
N ARG A 337 -10.06 7.10 1.35
CA ARG A 337 -9.85 7.37 2.78
C ARG A 337 -11.06 7.03 3.64
N THR A 338 -12.26 7.37 3.17
CA THR A 338 -13.52 7.04 3.85
C THR A 338 -13.69 5.53 3.94
N ALA A 339 -13.42 4.80 2.86
CA ALA A 339 -13.51 3.35 2.85
C ALA A 339 -12.55 2.71 3.86
N LEU A 340 -11.30 3.16 3.89
CA LEU A 340 -10.29 2.71 4.88
C LEU A 340 -10.74 2.98 6.32
N ARG A 341 -11.25 4.19 6.59
CA ARG A 341 -11.76 4.57 7.92
C ARG A 341 -12.99 3.76 8.33
N ARG A 342 -13.73 3.20 7.37
CA ARG A 342 -15.00 2.53 7.64
C ARG A 342 -14.85 1.03 7.88
N ALA A 343 -14.20 0.32 6.96
CA ALA A 343 -13.98 -1.14 7.07
C ALA A 343 -13.14 -1.73 5.93
N ALA A 344 -12.82 -0.97 4.88
CA ALA A 344 -12.10 -1.50 3.74
C ALA A 344 -10.71 -2.00 4.14
N SER A 345 -10.35 -3.18 3.64
CA SER A 345 -9.11 -3.82 4.03
C SER A 345 -7.89 -3.08 3.49
N ALA A 346 -7.99 -2.51 2.28
CA ALA A 346 -7.02 -1.63 1.63
C ALA A 346 -7.75 -0.65 0.69
N ALA A 347 -7.08 0.44 0.31
CA ALA A 347 -7.59 1.33 -0.74
C ALA A 347 -6.47 2.02 -1.51
N ILE A 348 -6.72 2.34 -2.78
CA ILE A 348 -5.82 3.12 -3.65
C ILE A 348 -6.66 4.23 -4.31
N ALA A 349 -6.14 5.46 -4.29
CA ALA A 349 -6.71 6.58 -5.04
C ALA A 349 -5.91 6.77 -6.34
N VAL A 350 -6.60 6.91 -7.46
CA VAL A 350 -6.01 6.88 -8.81
C VAL A 350 -6.45 8.10 -9.60
N SER A 351 -5.49 8.84 -10.17
CA SER A 351 -5.73 10.05 -10.94
C SER A 351 -4.92 10.09 -12.24
N ALA A 352 -5.56 10.52 -13.32
CA ALA A 352 -4.89 10.79 -14.61
C ALA A 352 -4.56 12.28 -14.76
N ASP A 353 -3.85 12.63 -15.83
CA ASP A 353 -3.55 14.02 -16.21
C ASP A 353 -4.83 14.86 -16.38
N LEU A 354 -4.77 16.12 -15.91
CA LEU A 354 -5.88 17.07 -15.97
C LEU A 354 -6.24 17.52 -17.39
N ASN A 355 -5.26 17.62 -18.28
CA ASN A 355 -5.45 18.23 -19.59
C ASN A 355 -5.83 17.19 -20.64
N GLU A 356 -5.12 16.06 -20.67
CA GLU A 356 -5.28 15.03 -21.69
C GLU A 356 -5.17 13.63 -21.07
N PRO A 357 -6.13 13.17 -20.26
CA PRO A 357 -6.02 11.87 -19.58
C PRO A 357 -5.90 10.72 -20.58
N ASP A 358 -4.84 9.90 -20.42
CA ASP A 358 -4.66 8.64 -21.15
C ASP A 358 -5.24 7.49 -20.31
N TRP A 359 -6.50 7.12 -20.58
CA TRP A 359 -7.22 6.12 -19.79
C TRP A 359 -6.60 4.72 -19.87
N PRO A 360 -6.24 4.17 -21.06
CA PRO A 360 -5.59 2.86 -21.13
C PRO A 360 -4.28 2.81 -20.33
N VAL A 361 -3.42 3.82 -20.46
CA VAL A 361 -2.14 3.86 -19.72
C VAL A 361 -2.37 3.98 -18.21
N SER A 362 -3.37 4.77 -17.81
CA SER A 362 -3.71 4.94 -16.39
C SER A 362 -4.30 3.66 -15.77
N ALA A 363 -5.13 2.94 -16.53
CA ALA A 363 -5.69 1.66 -16.12
C ALA A 363 -4.62 0.58 -16.01
N ASP A 364 -3.73 0.46 -17.01
CA ASP A 364 -2.59 -0.46 -17.00
C ASP A 364 -1.66 -0.21 -15.80
N ALA A 365 -1.34 1.05 -15.50
CA ALA A 365 -0.54 1.42 -14.35
C ALA A 365 -1.22 1.05 -13.01
N THR A 366 -2.55 1.17 -12.96
CA THR A 366 -3.34 0.82 -11.78
C THR A 366 -3.37 -0.69 -11.55
N VAL A 367 -3.59 -1.47 -12.60
CA VAL A 367 -3.55 -2.94 -12.55
C VAL A 367 -2.15 -3.41 -12.14
N ALA A 368 -1.09 -2.82 -12.71
CA ALA A 368 0.28 -3.15 -12.32
C ALA A 368 0.54 -2.88 -10.82
N LEU A 369 0.00 -1.78 -10.27
CA LEU A 369 0.11 -1.47 -8.85
C LEU A 369 -0.70 -2.43 -7.97
N LEU A 370 -1.92 -2.77 -8.40
CA LEU A 370 -2.78 -3.75 -7.72
C LEU A 370 -2.09 -5.11 -7.65
N GLU A 371 -1.45 -5.53 -8.73
CA GLU A 371 -0.69 -6.79 -8.78
C GLU A 371 0.53 -6.75 -7.87
N GLN A 372 1.30 -5.66 -7.86
CA GLN A 372 2.40 -5.49 -6.89
C GLN A 372 1.90 -5.58 -5.44
N TRP A 373 0.74 -5.00 -5.16
CA TRP A 373 0.09 -5.10 -3.85
C TRP A 373 -0.32 -6.55 -3.52
N ARG A 374 -0.96 -7.24 -4.47
CA ARG A 374 -1.40 -8.64 -4.33
C ARG A 374 -0.23 -9.60 -4.14
N LEU A 375 0.88 -9.35 -4.81
CA LEU A 375 2.10 -10.14 -4.71
C LEU A 375 2.92 -9.81 -3.45
N GLY A 376 2.62 -8.70 -2.77
CA GLY A 376 3.42 -8.18 -1.67
C GLY A 376 4.84 -7.81 -2.11
N GLU A 377 5.04 -7.32 -3.34
CA GLU A 377 6.38 -7.09 -3.89
C GLU A 377 7.27 -6.26 -2.95
N ALA A 378 8.51 -6.73 -2.78
CA ALA A 378 9.50 -6.10 -1.91
C ALA A 378 9.87 -4.71 -2.44
N GLY A 379 9.61 -3.65 -1.65
CA GLY A 379 10.05 -2.29 -1.96
C GLY A 379 8.92 -1.25 -2.04
N MET A 380 7.65 -1.68 -2.03
CA MET A 380 6.55 -0.75 -1.79
C MET A 380 6.62 -0.27 -0.33
N PRO A 381 6.72 1.05 -0.08
CA PRO A 381 6.64 1.56 1.29
C PRO A 381 5.28 1.22 1.89
N MET A 382 5.23 1.02 3.21
CA MET A 382 3.95 0.94 3.92
C MET A 382 3.26 2.30 3.77
N MET A 383 2.26 2.35 2.91
CA MET A 383 1.42 3.52 2.71
C MET A 383 0.04 3.22 3.29
N GLU A 384 -0.50 4.14 4.07
CA GLU A 384 -1.86 4.01 4.60
C GLU A 384 -2.88 4.17 3.46
N LEU A 385 -2.68 5.15 2.58
CA LEU A 385 -3.48 5.37 1.38
C LEU A 385 -2.58 5.78 0.19
N PRO A 386 -2.13 4.80 -0.62
CA PRO A 386 -1.46 5.08 -1.89
C PRO A 386 -2.33 5.98 -2.78
N ASN A 387 -1.77 7.11 -3.19
CA ASN A 387 -2.34 8.00 -4.19
C ASN A 387 -1.43 8.03 -5.41
N ILE A 388 -1.91 7.46 -6.52
CA ILE A 388 -1.17 7.35 -7.78
C ILE A 388 -1.65 8.42 -8.76
N ASN A 389 -0.70 9.14 -9.37
CA ASN A 389 -0.98 10.10 -10.44
C ASN A 389 -0.19 9.73 -11.68
N ILE A 390 -0.89 9.55 -12.79
CA ILE A 390 -0.35 9.09 -14.08
C ILE A 390 -0.30 10.28 -15.05
N PRO A 391 0.89 10.76 -15.44
CA PRO A 391 1.00 11.85 -16.41
C PRO A 391 0.73 11.36 -17.84
N THR A 392 0.26 12.25 -18.68
CA THR A 392 0.17 11.98 -20.12
C THR A 392 1.42 12.48 -20.82
N CYS A 393 2.04 11.61 -21.61
CA CYS A 393 3.25 11.94 -22.36
C CYS A 393 2.93 12.38 -23.78
N ALA A 394 3.58 13.45 -24.22
CA ALA A 394 3.45 13.93 -25.59
C ALA A 394 3.90 12.86 -26.62
N PRO A 395 3.34 12.84 -27.84
CA PRO A 395 3.73 11.89 -28.88
C PRO A 395 5.25 11.84 -29.10
N GLY A 396 5.82 10.63 -29.08
CA GLY A 396 7.26 10.42 -29.22
C GLY A 396 8.06 10.47 -27.92
N THR A 397 7.39 10.68 -26.78
CA THR A 397 7.96 10.53 -25.43
C THR A 397 7.28 9.37 -24.69
N SER A 398 7.83 8.93 -23.57
CA SER A 398 7.30 7.81 -22.78
C SER A 398 7.45 8.09 -21.29
N LEU A 399 6.58 7.49 -20.48
CA LEU A 399 6.72 7.49 -19.03
C LEU A 399 8.14 7.07 -18.63
N ARG A 400 8.74 7.80 -17.69
CA ARG A 400 10.11 7.54 -17.23
C ARG A 400 10.19 6.45 -16.16
N GLY A 401 9.03 5.97 -15.70
CA GLY A 401 8.89 4.94 -14.68
C GLY A 401 7.95 5.39 -13.57
N THR A 402 7.97 4.64 -12.47
CA THR A 402 7.19 4.91 -11.27
C THR A 402 8.12 5.33 -10.14
N LEU A 403 7.75 6.39 -9.41
CA LEU A 403 8.48 6.87 -8.25
C LEU A 403 7.56 7.00 -7.05
N VAL A 404 8.02 6.48 -5.91
CA VAL A 404 7.40 6.76 -4.63
C VAL A 404 8.04 8.00 -4.04
N THR A 405 7.22 8.96 -3.63
CA THR A 405 7.64 10.30 -3.24
C THR A 405 6.91 10.78 -1.99
N PRO A 406 7.49 11.73 -1.24
CA PRO A 406 6.73 12.50 -0.27
C PRO A 406 5.60 13.30 -0.94
N VAL A 407 4.58 13.63 -0.16
CA VAL A 407 3.52 14.57 -0.60
C VAL A 407 4.10 15.99 -0.66
N GLY A 408 3.95 16.65 -1.80
CA GLY A 408 4.38 18.02 -2.02
C GLY A 408 3.48 19.05 -1.34
N VAL A 409 3.92 20.31 -1.35
CA VAL A 409 3.10 21.45 -0.93
C VAL A 409 2.94 22.38 -2.12
N ASP A 410 1.74 22.50 -2.67
CA ASP A 410 1.50 23.51 -3.70
C ASP A 410 0.94 24.81 -3.08
N LEU A 411 1.69 25.88 -3.30
CA LEU A 411 1.27 27.26 -3.12
C LEU A 411 1.22 27.83 -4.53
N MET A 412 0.07 27.72 -5.22
CA MET A 412 -0.20 28.22 -6.60
C MET A 412 0.98 28.99 -7.21
N GLY A 413 1.91 28.24 -7.80
CA GLY A 413 3.23 28.80 -8.16
C GLY A 413 4.29 27.76 -8.52
N ARG A 414 4.03 26.46 -8.27
CA ARG A 414 4.90 25.37 -8.72
C ARG A 414 4.39 24.65 -9.96
N GLY A 415 3.48 25.26 -10.73
CA GLY A 415 3.03 24.69 -12.00
C GLY A 415 2.09 23.49 -11.87
N TYR A 416 1.18 23.48 -10.88
CA TYR A 416 0.28 22.34 -10.64
C TYR A 416 -0.47 21.87 -11.90
N ALA A 417 -0.86 22.80 -12.77
CA ALA A 417 -1.58 22.51 -14.00
C ALA A 417 -0.67 22.42 -15.24
N ASP A 418 0.65 22.54 -15.05
CA ASP A 418 1.61 22.45 -16.16
C ASP A 418 1.63 21.01 -16.68
N PRO A 419 1.68 20.81 -18.01
CA PRO A 419 1.81 19.48 -18.60
C PRO A 419 3.10 18.80 -18.15
N ALA A 420 3.06 17.48 -18.00
CA ALA A 420 4.24 16.70 -17.70
C ALA A 420 5.27 16.72 -18.86
N ASP A 421 6.55 16.89 -18.52
CA ASP A 421 7.68 16.73 -19.43
C ASP A 421 8.28 15.32 -19.30
N CYS A 422 7.73 14.39 -20.07
CA CYS A 422 8.26 13.03 -20.16
C CYS A 422 9.63 12.92 -20.85
N SER A 423 10.14 14.01 -21.44
CA SER A 423 11.50 14.08 -21.99
C SER A 423 12.53 14.61 -20.98
N SER A 424 12.07 15.01 -19.79
CA SER A 424 12.94 15.56 -18.75
C SER A 424 14.12 14.63 -18.44
N VAL A 425 15.30 15.24 -18.35
CA VAL A 425 16.55 14.57 -17.98
C VAL A 425 16.89 14.77 -16.50
N LYS A 426 15.97 15.33 -15.72
CA LYS A 426 16.17 15.59 -14.29
C LYS A 426 16.50 14.28 -13.55
N PRO A 427 17.65 14.15 -12.87
CA PRO A 427 18.02 12.93 -12.17
C PRO A 427 16.98 12.52 -11.11
N VAL A 428 16.76 11.22 -10.93
CA VAL A 428 15.81 10.69 -9.93
C VAL A 428 16.11 11.20 -8.52
N GLY A 429 17.39 11.31 -8.14
CA GLY A 429 17.80 11.82 -6.83
C GLY A 429 17.51 13.31 -6.59
N ASP A 430 17.17 14.06 -7.64
CA ASP A 430 16.80 15.47 -7.56
C ASP A 430 15.27 15.68 -7.54
N ILE A 431 14.49 14.60 -7.64
CA ILE A 431 13.04 14.62 -7.52
C ILE A 431 12.66 14.67 -6.05
N PHE A 432 11.94 15.72 -5.63
CA PHE A 432 11.72 15.99 -4.20
C PHE A 432 10.31 15.68 -3.68
N ASP A 433 9.28 15.69 -4.53
CA ASP A 433 7.90 15.36 -4.15
C ASP A 433 7.07 14.81 -5.33
N ASP A 434 5.82 14.44 -5.05
CA ASP A 434 4.87 13.86 -6.00
C ASP A 434 4.57 14.78 -7.20
N LEU A 435 4.40 16.08 -6.95
CA LEU A 435 4.18 17.07 -8.00
C LEU A 435 5.39 17.14 -8.94
N ASP A 436 6.60 17.23 -8.38
CA ASP A 436 7.82 17.27 -9.16
C ASP A 436 8.07 15.98 -9.94
N ALA A 437 7.75 14.81 -9.36
CA ALA A 437 7.81 13.53 -10.08
C ALA A 437 6.86 13.51 -11.28
N PHE A 438 5.61 13.90 -11.07
CA PHE A 438 4.59 13.96 -12.12
C PHE A 438 5.00 14.90 -13.26
N GLN A 439 5.43 16.12 -12.93
CA GLN A 439 5.88 17.12 -13.90
C GLN A 439 7.09 16.67 -14.70
N ASN A 440 7.92 15.79 -14.14
CA ASN A 440 9.08 15.24 -14.82
C ASN A 440 8.78 13.88 -15.47
N GLY A 441 7.51 13.52 -15.68
CA GLY A 441 7.10 12.35 -16.48
C GLY A 441 7.17 11.00 -15.78
N PHE A 442 7.18 10.99 -14.44
CA PHE A 442 7.04 9.76 -13.66
C PHE A 442 5.58 9.58 -13.22
N ILE A 443 5.15 8.32 -13.16
CA ILE A 443 4.01 7.95 -12.33
C ILE A 443 4.42 8.22 -10.89
N SER A 444 3.73 9.15 -10.22
CA SER A 444 4.01 9.46 -8.81
C SER A 444 3.09 8.65 -7.90
N ILE A 445 3.66 8.14 -6.83
CA ILE A 445 2.94 7.47 -5.76
C ILE A 445 3.30 8.15 -4.45
N ALA A 446 2.30 8.70 -3.76
CA ALA A 446 2.50 9.31 -2.45
C ALA A 446 1.48 8.78 -1.44
N ASP A 447 1.87 8.70 -0.18
CA ASP A 447 0.95 8.31 0.89
C ASP A 447 0.08 9.50 1.31
N MET A 448 -1.20 9.43 1.00
CA MET A 448 -2.20 10.44 1.39
C MET A 448 -2.97 10.03 2.66
N GLY A 449 -2.52 8.96 3.32
CA GLY A 449 -3.03 8.45 4.58
C GLY A 449 -2.28 9.06 5.76
N LYS A 450 -2.59 10.33 6.05
CA LYS A 450 -2.56 11.02 7.36
C LYS A 450 -2.78 12.51 7.17
N ASN A 451 -4.05 12.93 7.16
CA ASN A 451 -4.41 14.08 7.98
C ASN A 451 -4.87 13.49 9.30
N LYS A 452 -4.17 13.78 10.42
CA LYS A 452 -4.77 13.61 11.75
C LYS A 452 -6.19 14.18 11.65
N PRO A 453 -7.25 13.45 12.00
CA PRO A 453 -8.54 14.10 12.15
C PRO A 453 -8.34 15.27 13.14
N PRO A 454 -8.86 16.48 12.88
CA PRO A 454 -9.11 17.38 13.99
C PRO A 454 -10.01 16.59 14.93
N ASN A 455 -9.49 16.27 16.12
CA ASN A 455 -10.18 15.63 17.24
C ASN A 455 -11.68 15.41 16.97
N TYR A 456 -12.07 14.21 16.55
CA TYR A 456 -13.44 13.80 16.78
C TYR A 456 -13.50 13.34 18.25
N PRO A 457 -14.39 13.94 19.06
CA PRO A 457 -14.44 13.78 20.51
C PRO A 457 -14.81 12.37 20.97
#